data_AF-A0A1F8XH88-F1
#
_entry.id   AF-A0A1F8XH88-F1
#
_cell.length_a   1.000
_cell.length_b   1.000
_cell.length_c   1.000
_cell.angle_alpha   90.00
_cell.angle_beta   90.00
_cell.angle_gamma   90.00
#
_symmetry.space_group_name_H-M   'P 1'
#
loop_
_entity.id
_entity.type
_entity.pdbx_description
1 polymer ?
#
loop_
_entity_poly.entity_id
_entity_poly.type
_entity_poly.pdbx_seq_one_letter_code
_entity_poly.pdbx_strand_id
1 'polypeptide(L)'
;MVKEPSNKEQISLIQGHLKEEAEKFRRGDFSDPAKIHGQDMPGLAELKSAAGKIEVAYTPLPDGAQIRYTTKEPALVMALHHWFDAQVSDHGRHASGH
;
A
#
# COMPACT_ATOMS: atom_id res chain seq x y z
N MET A 1 -7.40 16.49 -28.48
CA MET A 1 -6.52 16.18 -27.35
C MET A 1 -7.25 16.58 -26.08
N VAL A 2 -8.01 15.66 -25.48
CA VAL A 2 -8.80 15.98 -24.30
C VAL A 2 -7.88 15.84 -23.09
N LYS A 3 -7.51 16.98 -22.49
CA LYS A 3 -6.99 16.99 -21.12
C LYS A 3 -8.21 16.86 -20.22
N GLU A 4 -8.67 15.62 -20.05
CA GLU A 4 -9.87 15.29 -19.27
C GLU A 4 -9.68 15.73 -17.81
N PRO A 5 -10.46 16.70 -17.30
CA PRO A 5 -10.38 17.13 -15.90
C PRO A 5 -10.64 15.97 -14.92
N SER A 6 -11.40 14.96 -15.33
CA SER A 6 -11.62 13.71 -14.57
C SER A 6 -10.31 12.99 -14.23
N ASN A 7 -9.31 13.03 -15.12
CA ASN A 7 -8.03 12.39 -14.85
C ASN A 7 -7.26 13.13 -13.75
N LYS A 8 -7.32 14.47 -13.73
CA LYS A 8 -6.65 15.27 -12.67
C LYS A 8 -7.33 15.09 -11.32
N GLU A 9 -8.66 15.05 -11.29
CA GLU A 9 -9.42 14.80 -10.07
C GLU A 9 -9.13 13.39 -9.54
N GLN A 10 -9.12 12.38 -10.40
CA GLN A 10 -8.80 11.01 -10.02
C GLN A 10 -7.35 10.86 -9.51
N ILE A 11 -6.38 11.48 -10.18
CA ILE A 11 -4.98 11.52 -9.71
C ILE A 11 -4.90 12.17 -8.32
N SER A 12 -5.64 13.26 -8.08
CA SER A 12 -5.65 13.94 -6.78
C SER A 12 -6.25 13.07 -5.68
N LEU A 13 -7.30 12.30 -5.99
CA LEU A 13 -7.90 11.33 -5.06
C LEU A 13 -6.93 10.18 -4.72
N ILE A 14 -6.25 9.63 -5.74
CA ILE A 14 -5.24 8.57 -5.55
C ILE A 14 -4.09 9.07 -4.66
N GLN A 15 -3.57 10.27 -4.95
CA GLN A 15 -2.52 10.89 -4.15
C GLN A 15 -2.94 11.14 -2.70
N GLY A 16 -4.16 11.64 -2.49
CA GLY A 16 -4.72 11.86 -1.16
C GLY A 16 -4.81 10.55 -0.36
N HIS A 17 -5.37 9.52 -0.97
CA HIS A 17 -5.51 8.20 -0.36
C HIS A 17 -4.16 7.58 0.01
N LEU A 18 -3.21 7.50 -0.93
CA LEU A 18 -1.89 6.90 -0.67
C LEU A 18 -1.08 7.70 0.37
N LYS A 19 -1.29 9.01 0.48
CA LYS A 19 -0.68 9.81 1.54
C LYS A 19 -1.23 9.43 2.91
N GLU A 20 -2.55 9.25 3.04
CA GLU A 20 -3.17 8.81 4.30
C GLU A 20 -2.70 7.41 4.72
N GLU A 21 -2.63 6.49 3.77
CA GLU A 21 -2.11 5.13 4.01
C GLU A 21 -0.65 5.15 4.45
N ALA A 22 0.22 5.91 3.76
CA ALA A 22 1.62 6.04 4.15
C ALA A 22 1.78 6.53 5.59
N GLU A 23 0.97 7.50 6.02
CA GLU A 23 1.00 8.00 7.40
C GLU A 23 0.56 6.93 8.42
N LYS A 24 -0.40 6.07 8.09
CA LYS A 24 -0.78 4.93 8.94
C LYS A 24 0.34 3.89 9.01
N PHE A 25 0.89 3.49 7.87
CA PHE A 25 1.95 2.48 7.81
C PHE A 25 3.23 2.91 8.51
N ARG A 26 3.57 4.22 8.49
CA ARG A 26 4.67 4.79 9.30
C ARG A 26 4.53 4.52 10.79
N ARG A 27 3.30 4.38 11.28
CA ARG A 27 2.99 4.09 12.69
C ARG A 27 2.78 2.60 12.96
N GLY A 28 3.05 1.74 11.98
CA GLY A 28 2.80 0.29 12.08
C GLY A 28 1.33 -0.10 11.92
N ASP A 29 0.47 0.82 11.50
CA ASP A 29 -0.95 0.54 11.30
C ASP A 29 -1.20 0.03 9.87
N PHE A 30 -1.04 -1.29 9.69
CA PHE A 30 -1.33 -2.01 8.44
C PHE A 30 -2.76 -2.59 8.41
N SER A 31 -3.67 -2.08 9.24
CA SER A 31 -4.99 -2.70 9.47
C SER A 31 -6.00 -2.45 8.36
N ASP A 32 -5.80 -1.43 7.52
CA ASP A 32 -6.79 -1.04 6.51
C ASP A 32 -7.06 -2.14 5.47
N PRO A 33 -6.04 -2.78 4.85
CA PRO A 33 -6.30 -3.89 3.93
C PRO A 33 -6.93 -5.11 4.61
N ALA A 34 -6.62 -5.32 5.90
CA ALA A 34 -7.17 -6.42 6.68
C ALA A 34 -8.68 -6.28 6.96
N LYS A 35 -9.28 -5.10 6.76
CA LYS A 35 -10.74 -4.90 6.85
C LYS A 35 -11.48 -5.50 5.66
N ILE A 36 -10.79 -5.63 4.52
CA ILE A 36 -11.33 -6.14 3.27
C ILE A 36 -10.94 -7.61 3.09
N HIS A 37 -9.70 -7.96 3.44
CA HIS A 37 -9.09 -9.27 3.16
C HIS A 37 -8.94 -10.20 4.39
N GLY A 38 -9.39 -9.76 5.57
CA GLY A 38 -9.31 -10.52 6.82
C GLY A 38 -8.04 -10.30 7.63
N GLN A 39 -8.07 -10.66 8.93
CA GLN A 39 -6.95 -10.44 9.86
C GLN A 39 -5.82 -11.47 9.75
N ASP A 40 -6.03 -12.55 8.98
CA ASP A 40 -5.08 -13.66 8.84
C ASP A 40 -4.19 -13.52 7.59
N MET A 41 -4.07 -12.30 7.04
CA MET A 41 -3.20 -12.04 5.89
C MET A 41 -1.74 -12.39 6.22
N PRO A 42 -1.08 -13.22 5.38
CA PRO A 42 0.34 -13.51 5.52
C PRO A 42 1.19 -12.24 5.68
N GLY A 43 2.07 -12.22 6.69
CA GLY A 43 2.96 -11.09 6.99
C GLY A 43 2.34 -9.98 7.85
N LEU A 44 1.01 -9.93 8.02
CA LEU A 44 0.37 -8.82 8.76
C LEU A 44 0.76 -8.77 10.24
N ALA A 45 0.95 -9.92 10.89
CA ALA A 45 1.32 -10.00 12.30
C ALA A 45 2.74 -9.45 12.55
N GLU A 46 3.67 -9.79 11.66
CA GLU A 46 5.04 -9.30 11.68
C GLU A 46 5.09 -7.79 11.43
N LEU A 47 4.32 -7.30 10.45
CA LEU A 47 4.27 -5.87 10.11
C LEU A 47 3.68 -5.03 11.26
N LYS A 48 2.61 -5.49 11.91
CA LYS A 48 2.03 -4.83 13.10
C LYS A 48 3.02 -4.75 14.27
N SER A 49 3.94 -5.71 14.37
CA SER A 49 4.98 -5.75 15.40
C SER A 49 6.24 -4.99 15.02
N ALA A 50 6.30 -4.41 13.80
CA ALA A 50 7.48 -3.78 13.22
C ALA A 50 7.55 -2.26 13.41
N ALA A 51 6.87 -1.71 14.42
CA ALA A 51 6.83 -0.26 14.67
C ALA A 51 8.24 0.33 14.74
N GLY A 52 8.51 1.33 13.88
CA GLY A 52 9.81 1.99 13.78
C GLY A 52 10.92 1.22 13.06
N LYS A 53 10.64 0.00 12.54
CA LYS A 53 11.61 -0.84 11.83
C LYS A 53 11.49 -0.79 10.31
N ILE A 54 10.43 -0.17 9.81
CA ILE A 54 10.17 0.02 8.39
C ILE A 54 10.07 1.53 8.13
N GLU A 55 10.96 2.05 7.31
CA GLU A 55 10.83 3.38 6.77
C GLU A 55 9.79 3.34 5.65
N VAL A 56 8.78 4.20 5.73
CA VAL A 56 7.74 4.35 4.71
C VAL A 56 7.81 5.77 4.16
N ALA A 57 8.07 5.88 2.85
CA ALA A 57 8.25 7.15 2.15
C ALA A 57 7.22 7.30 1.02
N TYR A 58 6.43 8.37 1.07
CA TYR A 58 5.45 8.73 0.03
C TYR A 58 6.06 9.72 -0.97
N THR A 59 5.78 9.50 -2.26
CA THR A 59 6.15 10.41 -3.36
C THR A 59 4.95 10.59 -4.30
N PRO A 60 4.42 11.82 -4.49
CA PRO A 60 3.42 12.08 -5.53
C PRO A 60 4.06 11.98 -6.91
N LEU A 61 3.35 11.42 -7.88
CA LEU A 61 3.76 11.30 -9.27
C LEU A 61 2.78 12.04 -10.20
N PRO A 62 3.19 12.48 -11.40
CA PRO A 62 2.30 13.17 -12.33
C PRO A 62 1.03 12.40 -12.72
N ASP A 63 1.06 11.07 -12.61
CA ASP A 63 0.02 10.12 -12.97
C ASP A 63 -0.48 9.27 -11.78
N GLY A 64 -0.07 9.59 -10.54
CA GLY A 64 -0.44 8.83 -9.35
C GLY A 64 0.42 9.16 -8.14
N ALA A 65 0.83 8.12 -7.40
CA ALA A 65 1.83 8.23 -6.33
C ALA A 65 2.53 6.90 -6.09
N GLN A 66 3.61 6.96 -5.32
CA GLN A 66 4.41 5.81 -4.90
C GLN A 66 4.59 5.81 -3.38
N ILE A 67 4.51 4.64 -2.77
CA ILE A 67 4.97 4.39 -1.41
C ILE A 67 6.17 3.44 -1.48
N ARG A 68 7.30 3.84 -0.91
CA ARG A 68 8.51 3.02 -0.79
C ARG A 68 8.69 2.55 0.66
N TYR A 69 8.91 1.25 0.83
CA TYR A 69 9.19 0.62 2.10
C TYR A 69 10.67 0.22 2.14
N THR A 70 11.37 0.60 3.21
CA THR A 70 12.79 0.25 3.41
C THR A 70 12.98 -0.32 4.81
N THR A 71 13.68 -1.45 4.92
CA THR A 71 14.06 -2.04 6.21
C THR A 71 15.38 -2.78 6.07
N LYS A 72 16.09 -2.93 7.20
CA LYS A 72 17.32 -3.73 7.29
C LYS A 72 17.06 -5.16 7.75
N GLU A 73 15.84 -5.49 8.16
CA GLU A 73 15.48 -6.81 8.68
C GLU A 73 14.93 -7.69 7.55
N PRO A 74 15.63 -8.77 7.14
CA PRO A 74 15.18 -9.63 6.04
C PRO A 74 13.80 -10.26 6.28
N ALA A 75 13.47 -10.57 7.54
CA ALA A 75 12.16 -11.08 7.92
C ALA A 75 11.03 -10.08 7.59
N LEU A 76 11.28 -8.77 7.75
CA LEU A 76 10.31 -7.73 7.44
C LEU A 76 10.18 -7.49 5.92
N VAL A 77 11.26 -7.69 5.16
CA VAL A 77 11.19 -7.72 3.68
C VAL A 77 10.27 -8.85 3.23
N MET A 78 10.44 -10.06 3.78
CA MET A 78 9.56 -11.20 3.46
C MET A 78 8.12 -10.94 3.87
N ALA A 79 7.89 -10.36 5.06
CA ALA A 79 6.54 -10.03 5.53
C ALA A 79 5.85 -9.01 4.61
N LEU A 80 6.57 -7.99 4.13
CA LEU A 80 6.05 -7.04 3.13
C LEU A 80 5.66 -7.75 1.83
N HIS A 81 6.50 -8.65 1.30
CA HIS A 81 6.17 -9.41 0.10
C HIS A 81 4.91 -10.27 0.28
N HIS A 82 4.85 -11.06 1.35
CA HIS A 82 3.68 -11.88 1.66
C HIS A 82 2.40 -11.04 1.80
N TRP A 83 2.50 -9.89 2.44
CA TRP A 83 1.35 -9.00 2.65
C TRP A 83 0.86 -8.35 1.35
N PHE A 84 1.76 -7.99 0.43
CA PHE A 84 1.39 -7.50 -0.90
C PHE A 84 0.82 -8.61 -1.79
N ASP A 85 1.41 -9.80 -1.79
CA ASP A 85 0.93 -10.94 -2.58
C ASP A 85 -0.50 -11.35 -2.18
N ALA A 86 -0.81 -11.28 -0.88
CA ALA A 86 -2.16 -11.56 -0.37
C ALA A 86 -3.22 -10.58 -0.91
N GLN A 87 -2.88 -9.31 -1.11
CA GLN A 87 -3.78 -8.31 -1.70
C GLN A 87 -3.97 -8.54 -3.20
N VAL A 88 -2.90 -8.87 -3.92
CA VAL A 88 -2.95 -9.12 -5.38
C VAL A 88 -3.72 -10.40 -5.71
N SER A 89 -3.52 -11.46 -4.93
CA SER A 89 -4.16 -12.76 -5.13
C SER A 89 -5.69 -12.69 -4.97
N ASP A 90 -6.18 -11.92 -3.98
CA ASP A 90 -7.62 -11.76 -3.73
C ASP A 90 -8.29 -10.81 -4.75
N HIS A 91 -7.54 -9.85 -5.31
CA HIS A 91 -7.97 -9.03 -6.44
C HIS A 91 -7.83 -9.71 -7.82
N GLY A 92 -7.40 -10.99 -7.88
CA GLY A 92 -7.18 -11.75 -9.12
C GLY A 92 -8.40 -11.93 -10.03
N ARG A 93 -9.63 -11.57 -9.60
CA ARG A 93 -10.81 -11.47 -10.48
C ARG A 93 -11.08 -10.08 -11.05
N HIS A 94 -10.38 -9.04 -10.60
CA HIS A 94 -10.52 -7.65 -11.08
C HIS A 94 -9.20 -7.05 -11.61
N ALA A 95 -8.07 -7.75 -11.47
CA ALA A 95 -6.77 -7.36 -12.03
C ALA A 95 -6.51 -7.89 -13.47
N SER A 96 -7.56 -8.31 -14.19
CA SER A 96 -7.47 -8.54 -15.63
C SER A 96 -7.85 -7.26 -16.35
N GLY A 97 -6.90 -6.72 -17.11
CA GLY A 97 -6.95 -5.39 -17.69
C GLY A 97 -8.16 -5.10 -18.56
N HIS A 98 -8.44 -3.79 -18.66
CA HIS A 98 -8.98 -3.19 -19.87
C HIS A 98 -7.83 -2.58 -20.66
#